data_AF-A0A963S5L0-F1
#
_entry.id   AF-A0A963S5L0-F1
#
_cell.length_a   1.000
_cell.length_b   1.000
_cell.length_c   1.000
_cell.angle_alpha   90.00
_cell.angle_beta   90.00
_cell.angle_gamma   90.00
#
_symmetry.space_group_name_H-M   'P 1'
#
loop_
_entity.id
_entity.type
_entity.pdbx_description
1 polymer ?
#
loop_
_entity_poly.entity_id
_entity_poly.type
_entity_poly.pdbx_seq_one_letter_code
_entity_poly.pdbx_strand_id
1 'polypeptide(L)'
;MAQQLVAEALVEQAMTQTGIDAFDNDSYREGLDVFVNDFNKGIAKGIYTEGGIQRVIHDCVHYLGNRLRVTNYLSYEPQLLQRKIERPVFVMGIPRTGTTLLSNLLAADPARRSPLEWEIDEPVPPATTETLKTDTRALAKIQQHKQMLEAHPEMGKIYRSSPIYPHECVWYLAHDFKTLMIES
;
A
#
# COMPACT_ATOMS: atom_id res chain seq x y z
N MET A 1 19.30 -20.03 12.16
CA MET A 1 19.49 -18.57 12.28
C MET A 1 18.28 -17.92 11.62
N ALA A 2 17.70 -16.88 12.21
CA ALA A 2 16.55 -16.20 11.62
C ALA A 2 16.94 -15.59 10.26
N GLN A 3 16.04 -15.67 9.27
CA GLN A 3 16.27 -15.12 7.94
C GLN A 3 16.48 -13.60 8.04
N GLN A 4 17.59 -13.11 7.48
CA GLN A 4 17.82 -11.67 7.33
C GLN A 4 17.17 -11.16 6.05
N LEU A 5 16.78 -9.89 6.08
CA LEU A 5 16.37 -9.17 4.88
C LEU A 5 17.59 -8.75 4.07
N VAL A 6 17.51 -8.90 2.75
CA VAL A 6 18.53 -8.43 1.80
C VAL A 6 17.83 -7.56 0.77
N ALA A 7 18.17 -6.27 0.71
CA ALA A 7 17.50 -5.29 -0.14
C ALA A 7 17.46 -5.72 -1.62
N GLU A 8 18.60 -6.18 -2.16
CA GLU A 8 18.67 -6.68 -3.55
C GLU A 8 17.74 -7.87 -3.80
N ALA A 9 17.64 -8.80 -2.84
CA ALA A 9 16.76 -9.96 -2.98
C ALA A 9 15.28 -9.55 -2.99
N LEU A 10 14.90 -8.53 -2.21
CA LEU A 10 13.54 -7.98 -2.22
C LEU A 10 13.22 -7.31 -3.56
N VAL A 11 14.19 -6.57 -4.11
CA VAL A 11 14.09 -5.92 -5.42
C VAL A 11 13.98 -6.96 -6.53
N GLU A 12 14.88 -7.93 -6.59
CA GLU A 12 14.87 -9.03 -7.57
C GLU A 12 13.58 -9.84 -7.50
N GLN A 13 13.10 -10.13 -6.30
CA GLN A 13 11.84 -10.84 -6.10
C GLN A 13 10.64 -10.03 -6.63
N ALA A 14 10.60 -8.71 -6.39
CA ALA A 14 9.54 -7.85 -6.92
C ALA A 14 9.57 -7.77 -8.46
N MET A 15 10.76 -7.66 -9.06
CA MET A 15 10.94 -7.66 -10.52
C MET A 15 10.51 -9.01 -11.12
N THR A 16 10.89 -10.12 -10.50
CA THR A 16 10.51 -11.47 -10.93
C THR A 16 9.00 -11.69 -10.85
N GLN A 17 8.35 -11.27 -9.76
CA GLN A 17 6.90 -11.42 -9.58
C GLN A 17 6.08 -10.55 -10.53
N THR A 18 6.61 -9.38 -10.90
CA THR A 18 5.92 -8.46 -11.82
C THR A 18 6.24 -8.73 -13.28
N GLY A 19 7.39 -9.34 -13.57
CA GLY A 19 7.93 -9.46 -14.92
C GLY A 19 8.46 -8.12 -15.48
N ILE A 20 8.71 -7.12 -14.63
CA ILE A 20 9.16 -5.78 -15.00
C ILE A 20 10.61 -5.62 -14.54
N ASP A 21 11.49 -5.21 -15.44
CA ASP A 21 12.94 -5.26 -15.29
C ASP A 21 13.60 -3.91 -14.95
N ALA A 22 12.82 -2.83 -14.81
CA ALA A 22 13.35 -1.53 -14.41
C ALA A 22 12.33 -0.69 -13.62
N PHE A 23 12.85 0.00 -12.60
CA PHE A 23 12.16 1.12 -11.94
C PHE A 23 12.30 2.40 -12.78
N ASP A 24 11.44 3.37 -12.50
CA ASP A 24 11.50 4.71 -13.10
C ASP A 24 12.71 5.52 -12.63
N ASN A 25 13.13 5.33 -11.36
CA ASN A 25 14.31 5.91 -10.74
C ASN A 25 14.60 5.22 -9.40
N ASP A 26 15.72 5.58 -8.78
CA ASP A 26 16.20 4.94 -7.54
C ASP A 26 15.73 5.61 -6.25
N SER A 27 14.71 6.48 -6.29
CA SER A 27 14.29 7.26 -5.11
C SER A 27 13.84 6.40 -3.92
N TYR A 28 13.40 5.16 -4.17
CA TYR A 28 12.97 4.21 -3.14
C TYR A 28 14.15 3.61 -2.37
N ARG A 29 15.35 3.64 -2.96
CA ARG A 29 16.46 2.80 -2.54
C ARG A 29 16.99 3.17 -1.17
N GLU A 30 17.16 4.47 -0.92
CA GLU A 30 17.62 4.98 0.38
C GLU A 30 16.70 4.53 1.52
N GLY A 31 15.38 4.69 1.35
CA GLY A 31 14.39 4.31 2.35
C GLY A 31 14.38 2.79 2.60
N LEU A 32 14.46 1.99 1.53
CA LEU A 32 14.56 0.54 1.63
C LEU A 32 15.82 0.10 2.39
N ASP A 33 16.98 0.67 2.08
CA ASP A 33 18.25 0.31 2.71
C ASP A 33 18.25 0.66 4.21
N VAL A 34 17.72 1.84 4.57
CA VAL A 34 17.55 2.25 5.97
C VAL A 34 16.63 1.27 6.70
N PHE A 35 15.49 0.94 6.12
CA PHE A 35 14.52 0.01 6.69
C PHE A 35 15.12 -1.39 6.90
N VAL A 36 15.72 -1.98 5.87
CA VAL A 36 16.31 -3.32 5.91
C VAL A 36 17.40 -3.40 6.98
N ASN A 37 18.28 -2.39 7.04
CA ASN A 37 19.35 -2.35 8.03
C ASN A 37 18.80 -2.30 9.46
N ASP A 38 17.79 -1.45 9.72
CA ASP A 38 17.23 -1.33 11.05
C ASP A 38 16.42 -2.57 11.47
N PHE A 39 15.59 -3.10 10.56
CA PHE A 39 14.82 -4.32 10.80
C PHE A 39 15.73 -5.51 11.09
N ASN A 40 16.85 -5.65 10.38
CA ASN A 40 17.85 -6.69 10.64
C ASN A 40 18.52 -6.58 12.03
N LYS A 41 18.68 -5.36 12.58
CA LYS A 41 19.13 -5.21 13.98
C LYS A 41 18.09 -5.76 14.95
N GLY A 42 16.80 -5.59 14.66
CA GLY A 42 15.73 -6.17 15.45
C GLY A 42 15.68 -7.70 15.34
N ILE A 43 15.91 -8.27 14.15
CA ILE A 43 16.08 -9.72 13.95
C ILE A 43 17.24 -10.26 14.80
N ALA A 44 18.40 -9.60 14.76
CA ALA A 44 19.58 -10.01 15.53
C ALA A 44 19.34 -10.00 17.06
N LYS A 45 18.44 -9.12 17.53
CA LYS A 45 18.01 -9.04 18.93
C LYS A 45 16.88 -10.02 19.29
N GLY A 46 16.35 -10.77 18.32
CA GLY A 46 15.23 -11.70 18.53
C GLY A 46 13.89 -11.00 18.81
N ILE A 47 13.72 -9.75 18.33
CA ILE A 47 12.48 -8.97 18.55
C ILE A 47 11.31 -9.54 17.75
N TYR A 48 11.59 -10.11 16.57
CA TYR A 48 10.57 -10.54 15.62
C TYR A 48 10.41 -12.05 15.57
N THR A 49 9.17 -12.51 15.42
CA THR A 49 8.85 -13.90 15.10
C THR A 49 9.15 -14.19 13.63
N GLU A 50 9.30 -15.46 13.27
CA GLU A 50 9.48 -15.87 11.88
C GLU A 50 8.33 -15.40 10.99
N GLY A 51 7.07 -15.52 11.46
CA GLY A 51 5.91 -15.01 10.75
C GLY A 51 5.92 -13.49 10.55
N GLY A 52 6.42 -12.74 11.52
CA GLY A 52 6.61 -11.29 11.40
C GLY A 52 7.65 -10.91 10.33
N ILE A 53 8.76 -11.66 10.29
CA ILE A 53 9.80 -11.49 9.25
C ILE A 53 9.22 -11.79 7.86
N GLN A 54 8.49 -12.89 7.70
CA GLN A 54 7.85 -13.25 6.42
C GLN A 54 6.82 -12.20 5.98
N ARG A 55 6.04 -11.66 6.92
CA ARG A 55 5.08 -10.59 6.62
C ARG A 55 5.78 -9.35 6.08
N VAL A 56 6.87 -8.94 6.70
CA VAL A 56 7.63 -7.77 6.26
C VAL A 56 8.29 -7.98 4.89
N ILE A 57 8.80 -9.18 4.61
CA ILE A 57 9.31 -9.53 3.28
C ILE A 57 8.19 -9.40 2.24
N HIS A 58 7.02 -9.98 2.53
CA HIS A 58 5.85 -9.87 1.66
C HIS A 58 5.47 -8.41 1.39
N ASP A 59 5.40 -7.58 2.43
CA ASP A 59 4.99 -6.18 2.31
C ASP A 59 6.02 -5.36 1.51
N CYS A 60 7.32 -5.56 1.73
CA CYS A 60 8.36 -4.91 0.92
C CYS A 60 8.26 -5.25 -0.56
N VAL A 61 8.12 -6.54 -0.87
CA VAL A 61 7.98 -7.03 -2.25
C VAL A 61 6.70 -6.49 -2.89
N HIS A 62 5.61 -6.42 -2.12
CA HIS A 62 4.35 -5.84 -2.57
C HIS A 62 4.51 -4.35 -2.93
N TYR A 63 5.12 -3.54 -2.06
CA TYR A 63 5.33 -2.11 -2.31
C TYR A 63 6.24 -1.84 -3.52
N LEU A 64 7.37 -2.57 -3.62
CA LEU A 64 8.26 -2.51 -4.78
C LEU A 64 7.53 -2.93 -6.06
N GLY A 65 6.76 -4.01 -5.99
CA GLY A 65 5.98 -4.51 -7.11
C GLY A 65 4.92 -3.52 -7.58
N ASN A 66 4.25 -2.82 -6.67
CA ASN A 66 3.28 -1.78 -7.04
C ASN A 66 3.93 -0.58 -7.70
N ARG A 67 5.11 -0.15 -7.23
CA ARG A 67 5.88 0.89 -7.91
C ARG A 67 6.17 0.48 -9.35
N LEU A 68 6.75 -0.71 -9.56
CA LEU A 68 7.05 -1.25 -10.90
C LEU A 68 5.81 -1.25 -11.80
N ARG A 69 4.68 -1.77 -11.30
CA ARG A 69 3.42 -1.82 -12.08
C ARG A 69 2.93 -0.43 -12.46
N VAL A 70 2.95 0.53 -11.54
CA VAL A 70 2.49 1.90 -11.79
C VAL A 70 3.36 2.60 -12.82
N THR A 71 4.69 2.54 -12.67
CA THR A 71 5.62 3.21 -13.58
C THR A 71 5.59 2.59 -14.97
N ASN A 72 5.52 1.26 -15.04
CA ASN A 72 5.36 0.53 -16.29
C ASN A 72 4.04 0.90 -17.00
N TYR A 73 2.91 0.93 -16.26
CA TYR A 73 1.62 1.34 -16.82
C TYR A 73 1.64 2.77 -17.38
N LEU A 74 2.27 3.71 -16.67
CA LEU A 74 2.39 5.11 -17.12
C LEU A 74 3.26 5.27 -18.37
N SER A 75 4.19 4.34 -18.63
CA SER A 75 4.99 4.34 -19.86
C SER A 75 4.15 4.06 -21.11
N TYR A 76 3.09 3.24 -20.98
CA TYR A 76 2.13 2.93 -22.04
C TYR A 76 0.99 3.95 -22.13
N GLU A 77 0.71 4.69 -21.05
CA GLU A 77 -0.40 5.65 -20.94
C GLU A 77 0.11 7.08 -20.58
N PRO A 78 1.06 7.67 -21.35
CA PRO A 78 1.71 8.94 -20.99
C PRO A 78 0.74 10.13 -20.93
N GLN A 79 -0.41 10.04 -21.60
CA GLN A 79 -1.47 11.06 -21.52
C GLN A 79 -2.07 11.21 -20.11
N LEU A 80 -1.93 10.19 -19.24
CA LEU A 80 -2.34 10.31 -17.83
C LEU A 80 -1.52 11.35 -17.09
N LEU A 81 -0.23 11.51 -17.44
CA LEU A 81 0.67 12.51 -16.84
C LEU A 81 0.30 13.95 -17.23
N GLN A 82 -0.50 14.14 -18.27
CA GLN A 82 -0.97 15.46 -18.71
C GLN A 82 -2.23 15.92 -17.98
N ARG A 83 -2.92 15.02 -17.26
CA ARG A 83 -4.14 15.34 -16.53
C ARG A 83 -3.81 16.20 -15.31
N LYS A 84 -4.48 17.35 -15.19
CA LYS A 84 -4.31 18.24 -14.03
C LYS A 84 -5.13 17.74 -12.85
N ILE A 85 -4.51 17.72 -11.67
CA ILE A 85 -5.19 17.52 -10.39
C ILE A 85 -5.48 18.91 -9.81
N GLU A 86 -6.68 19.42 -10.04
CA GLU A 86 -7.05 20.77 -9.65
C GLU A 86 -7.67 20.81 -8.25
N ARG A 87 -7.10 21.65 -7.37
CA ARG A 87 -7.64 21.94 -6.02
C ARG A 87 -7.89 20.66 -5.17
N PRO A 88 -6.90 19.75 -5.03
CA PRO A 88 -7.03 18.59 -4.16
C PRO A 88 -7.23 19.01 -2.70
N VAL A 89 -7.99 18.22 -1.94
CA VAL A 89 -8.19 18.41 -0.51
C VAL A 89 -7.37 17.36 0.23
N PHE A 90 -6.49 17.83 1.12
CA PHE A 90 -5.69 16.97 1.99
C PHE A 90 -6.22 17.06 3.43
N VAL A 91 -6.47 15.91 4.04
CA VAL A 91 -6.78 15.81 5.47
C VAL A 91 -5.50 15.42 6.19
N MET A 92 -4.96 16.32 7.00
CA MET A 92 -3.73 16.12 7.77
C MET A 92 -4.01 16.31 9.26
N GLY A 93 -3.29 15.57 10.11
CA GLY A 93 -3.42 15.67 11.56
C GLY A 93 -2.71 14.52 12.26
N ILE A 94 -2.65 14.57 13.59
CA ILE A 94 -2.15 13.45 14.39
C ILE A 94 -3.17 12.31 14.43
N PRO A 95 -2.74 11.04 14.61
CA PRO A 95 -3.66 9.91 14.74
C PRO A 95 -4.71 10.16 15.84
N ARG A 96 -5.90 9.56 15.67
CA ARG A 96 -7.01 9.59 16.64
C ARG A 96 -7.73 10.94 16.81
N THR A 97 -7.68 11.83 15.81
CA THR A 97 -8.36 13.15 15.81
C THR A 97 -9.63 13.21 14.95
N GLY A 98 -10.15 12.06 14.51
CA GLY A 98 -11.36 12.00 13.68
C GLY A 98 -11.11 12.21 12.19
N THR A 99 -9.86 12.18 11.73
CA THR A 99 -9.50 12.27 10.30
C THR A 99 -10.19 11.19 9.45
N THR A 100 -10.34 9.96 9.96
CA THR A 100 -11.08 8.88 9.29
C THR A 100 -12.55 9.26 9.04
N LEU A 101 -13.23 9.87 10.02
CA LEU A 101 -14.61 10.33 9.85
C LEU A 101 -14.68 11.42 8.78
N LEU A 102 -13.79 12.41 8.85
CA LEU A 102 -13.74 13.51 7.88
C LEU A 102 -13.46 12.99 6.46
N SER A 103 -12.52 12.04 6.30
CA SER A 103 -12.21 11.43 5.01
C SER A 103 -13.42 10.71 4.41
N ASN A 104 -14.20 10.00 5.23
CA ASN A 104 -15.43 9.33 4.77
C ASN A 104 -16.53 10.33 4.40
N LEU A 105 -16.68 11.43 5.16
CA LEU A 105 -17.63 12.50 4.84
C LEU A 105 -17.29 13.18 3.51
N LEU A 106 -16.01 13.46 3.26
CA LEU A 106 -15.56 14.06 2.00
C LEU A 106 -15.77 13.10 0.81
N ALA A 107 -15.59 11.80 1.01
CA ALA A 107 -15.79 10.79 -0.02
C ALA A 107 -17.26 10.49 -0.34
N ALA A 108 -18.20 10.95 0.49
CA ALA A 108 -19.63 10.79 0.25
C ALA A 108 -20.16 11.73 -0.84
N ASP A 109 -19.43 12.81 -1.16
CA ASP A 109 -19.76 13.73 -2.26
C ASP A 109 -19.45 13.06 -3.62
N PRO A 110 -20.45 12.79 -4.47
CA PRO A 110 -20.25 12.10 -5.75
C PRO A 110 -19.42 12.92 -6.76
N ALA A 111 -19.26 14.24 -6.54
CA ALA A 111 -18.37 15.07 -7.35
C ALA A 111 -16.90 14.95 -6.92
N ARG A 112 -16.60 14.22 -5.83
CA ARG A 112 -15.24 14.03 -5.31
C ARG A 112 -14.77 12.61 -5.52
N ARG A 113 -13.44 12.48 -5.57
CA ARG A 113 -12.76 11.20 -5.50
C ARG A 113 -11.87 11.10 -4.28
N SER A 114 -11.90 9.93 -3.64
CA SER A 114 -10.93 9.49 -2.65
C SER A 114 -10.36 8.14 -3.10
N PRO A 115 -9.07 7.87 -2.86
CA PRO A 115 -8.48 6.57 -3.13
C PRO A 115 -9.06 5.54 -2.15
N LEU A 116 -9.57 4.42 -2.69
CA LEU A 116 -10.08 3.33 -1.88
C LEU A 116 -8.96 2.36 -1.49
N GLU A 117 -9.08 1.70 -0.35
CA GLU A 117 -8.06 0.76 0.17
C GLU A 117 -7.61 -0.27 -0.89
N TRP A 118 -8.55 -0.88 -1.61
CA TRP A 118 -8.21 -1.84 -2.67
C TRP A 118 -7.44 -1.19 -3.83
N GLU A 119 -7.74 0.07 -4.18
CA GLU A 119 -7.06 0.80 -5.26
C GLU A 119 -5.62 1.15 -4.87
N ILE A 120 -5.34 1.32 -3.59
CA ILE A 120 -3.98 1.56 -3.11
C ILE A 120 -3.16 0.27 -3.20
N ASP A 121 -3.75 -0.84 -2.77
CA ASP A 121 -3.08 -2.14 -2.72
C ASP A 121 -2.87 -2.76 -4.11
N GLU A 122 -3.83 -2.57 -5.05
CA GLU A 122 -3.72 -3.08 -6.42
C GLU A 122 -4.05 -2.00 -7.46
N PRO A 123 -3.18 -0.98 -7.65
CA PRO A 123 -3.50 0.24 -8.40
C PRO A 123 -3.60 0.08 -9.92
N VAL A 124 -3.09 -1.03 -10.47
CA VAL A 124 -2.95 -1.23 -11.92
C VAL A 124 -3.64 -2.53 -12.37
N PRO A 125 -4.48 -2.49 -13.43
CA PRO A 125 -4.94 -1.28 -14.13
C PRO A 125 -5.94 -0.47 -13.26
N PRO A 126 -6.07 0.86 -13.47
CA PRO A 126 -7.06 1.65 -12.75
C PRO A 126 -8.49 1.25 -13.14
N ALA A 127 -9.41 1.22 -12.18
CA ALA A 127 -10.84 0.98 -12.43
C ALA A 127 -11.55 2.24 -12.97
N THR A 128 -12.71 2.03 -13.61
CA THR A 128 -13.61 3.14 -13.96
C THR A 128 -14.44 3.53 -12.74
N THR A 129 -15.04 4.73 -12.76
CA THR A 129 -15.87 5.23 -11.65
C THR A 129 -17.03 4.29 -11.31
N GLU A 130 -17.60 3.63 -12.31
CA GLU A 130 -18.74 2.72 -12.18
C GLU A 130 -18.34 1.40 -11.52
N THR A 131 -17.08 0.97 -11.68
CA THR A 131 -16.60 -0.33 -11.21
C THR A 131 -15.85 -0.28 -9.88
N LEU A 132 -15.68 0.89 -9.26
CA LEU A 132 -14.86 1.04 -8.06
C LEU A 132 -15.24 0.18 -6.86
N LYS A 133 -16.51 -0.21 -6.77
CA LYS A 133 -17.02 -1.04 -5.67
C LYS A 133 -17.33 -2.47 -6.11
N THR A 134 -17.13 -2.76 -7.40
CA THR A 134 -17.48 -4.03 -8.04
C THR A 134 -16.34 -4.62 -8.85
N ASP A 135 -15.18 -3.96 -8.90
CA ASP A 135 -13.93 -4.49 -9.45
C ASP A 135 -13.62 -5.81 -8.76
N THR A 136 -13.17 -6.79 -9.54
CA THR A 136 -12.92 -8.14 -9.04
C THR A 136 -11.89 -8.15 -7.90
N ARG A 137 -10.91 -7.23 -7.93
CA ARG A 137 -9.92 -7.05 -6.86
C ARG A 137 -10.58 -6.51 -5.58
N ALA A 138 -11.47 -5.53 -5.73
CA ALA A 138 -12.25 -4.99 -4.62
C ALA A 138 -13.12 -6.08 -3.97
N LEU A 139 -13.85 -6.86 -4.78
CA LEU A 139 -14.70 -7.95 -4.30
C LEU A 139 -13.89 -9.07 -3.62
N ALA A 140 -12.73 -9.43 -4.17
CA ALA A 140 -11.84 -10.40 -3.56
C ALA A 140 -11.36 -9.95 -2.17
N LYS A 141 -10.95 -8.68 -2.03
CA LYS A 141 -10.55 -8.12 -0.74
C LYS A 141 -11.71 -8.03 0.25
N ILE A 142 -12.92 -7.68 -0.21
CA ILE A 142 -14.12 -7.69 0.66
C ILE A 142 -14.34 -9.09 1.22
N GLN A 143 -14.22 -10.12 0.38
CA GLN A 143 -14.37 -11.51 0.82
C GLN A 143 -13.26 -11.94 1.79
N GLN A 144 -12.00 -11.55 1.54
CA GLN A 144 -10.89 -11.79 2.46
C GLN A 144 -11.11 -11.13 3.83
N HIS A 145 -11.55 -9.87 3.85
CA HIS A 145 -11.81 -9.15 5.11
C HIS A 145 -12.96 -9.78 5.87
N LYS A 146 -14.01 -10.23 5.17
CA LYS A 146 -15.12 -10.96 5.78
C LYS A 146 -14.64 -12.24 6.45
N GLN A 147 -13.85 -13.06 5.74
CA GLN A 147 -13.29 -14.29 6.29
C GLN A 147 -12.38 -14.04 7.50
N MET A 148 -11.57 -12.99 7.45
CA MET A 148 -10.73 -12.58 8.57
C MET A 148 -11.57 -12.19 9.79
N LEU A 149 -12.62 -11.39 9.62
CA LEU A 149 -13.52 -10.99 10.71
C LEU A 149 -14.36 -12.16 11.26
N GLU A 150 -14.70 -13.13 10.42
CA GLU A 150 -15.36 -14.37 10.86
C GLU A 150 -14.43 -15.24 11.71
N ALA A 151 -13.15 -15.35 11.31
CA ALA A 151 -12.13 -16.10 12.06
C ALA A 151 -11.65 -15.38 13.33
N HIS A 152 -11.64 -14.05 13.30
CA HIS A 152 -11.13 -13.18 14.37
C HIS A 152 -12.10 -12.03 14.69
N PRO A 153 -13.30 -12.30 15.26
CA PRO A 153 -14.31 -11.27 15.50
C PRO A 153 -13.84 -10.10 16.38
N GLU A 154 -12.87 -10.32 17.26
CA GLU A 154 -12.22 -9.30 18.07
C GLU A 154 -11.57 -8.20 17.23
N MET A 155 -11.09 -8.53 16.02
CA MET A 155 -10.48 -7.58 15.11
C MET A 155 -11.47 -6.53 14.64
N GLY A 156 -12.77 -6.82 14.58
CA GLY A 156 -13.81 -5.86 14.20
C GLY A 156 -13.94 -4.66 15.15
N LYS A 157 -13.39 -4.74 16.38
CA LYS A 157 -13.34 -3.60 17.31
C LYS A 157 -12.25 -2.59 16.94
N ILE A 158 -11.20 -3.07 16.28
CA ILE A 158 -9.97 -2.34 15.95
C ILE A 158 -10.00 -1.91 14.48
N TYR A 159 -10.43 -2.82 13.61
CA TYR A 159 -10.49 -2.65 12.16
C TYR A 159 -11.78 -1.94 11.76
N ARG A 160 -11.65 -0.66 11.39
CA ARG A 160 -12.77 0.23 11.01
C ARG A 160 -12.76 0.59 9.51
N SER A 161 -11.90 -0.03 8.72
CA SER A 161 -11.78 0.21 7.29
C SER A 161 -12.56 -0.84 6.49
N SER A 162 -12.63 -0.60 5.18
CA SER A 162 -13.25 -1.47 4.20
C SER A 162 -12.46 -1.33 2.92
N PRO A 163 -12.29 -2.40 2.12
CA PRO A 163 -11.59 -2.32 0.84
C PRO A 163 -12.12 -1.20 -0.06
N ILE A 164 -13.41 -0.88 0.07
CA ILE A 164 -14.12 0.14 -0.71
C ILE A 164 -14.36 1.46 0.04
N TYR A 165 -13.65 1.71 1.13
CA TYR A 165 -13.64 2.98 1.86
C TYR A 165 -12.37 3.78 1.57
N PRO A 166 -12.41 5.12 1.71
CA PRO A 166 -11.22 5.96 1.61
C PRO A 166 -10.10 5.47 2.53
N HIS A 167 -8.88 5.48 2.01
CA HIS A 167 -7.72 4.99 2.74
C HIS A 167 -6.56 5.99 2.76
N GLU A 168 -5.61 5.77 3.66
CA GLU A 168 -4.57 6.75 3.97
C GLU A 168 -3.45 6.75 2.90
N CYS A 169 -2.91 7.93 2.61
CA CYS A 169 -1.83 8.09 1.63
C CYS A 169 -0.50 7.44 2.03
N VAL A 170 -0.31 7.13 3.32
CA VAL A 170 0.90 6.49 3.86
C VAL A 170 1.22 5.16 3.17
N TRP A 171 0.20 4.50 2.62
CA TRP A 171 0.32 3.25 1.87
C TRP A 171 0.81 3.46 0.43
N TYR A 172 0.46 4.58 -0.22
CA TYR A 172 1.10 4.97 -1.50
C TYR A 172 2.56 5.35 -1.28
N LEU A 173 2.84 6.10 -0.21
CA LEU A 173 4.18 6.53 0.14
C LEU A 173 5.11 5.35 0.51
N ALA A 174 4.53 4.22 0.92
CA ALA A 174 5.27 2.97 1.14
C ALA A 174 5.94 2.45 -0.14
N HIS A 175 5.38 2.73 -1.33
CA HIS A 175 5.99 2.35 -2.62
C HIS A 175 7.35 3.04 -2.87
N ASP A 176 7.63 4.15 -2.16
CA ASP A 176 8.91 4.87 -2.18
C ASP A 176 9.70 4.71 -0.86
N PHE A 177 9.23 3.86 0.06
CA PHE A 177 9.83 3.66 1.39
C PHE A 177 10.04 4.97 2.19
N LYS A 178 9.15 5.95 1.98
CA LYS A 178 9.18 7.26 2.66
C LYS A 178 7.86 7.53 3.36
N THR A 179 7.61 6.76 4.41
CA THR A 179 6.34 6.80 5.14
C THR A 179 6.54 6.52 6.62
N LEU A 180 5.78 7.21 7.47
CA LEU A 180 5.78 6.99 8.93
C LEU A 180 5.11 5.67 9.32
N MET A 181 4.33 5.07 8.43
CA MET A 181 3.67 3.79 8.67
C MET A 181 4.67 2.66 8.96
N ILE A 182 5.87 2.71 8.38
CA ILE A 182 6.91 1.70 8.60
C ILE A 182 7.45 1.73 10.04
N GLU A 183 7.35 2.87 10.73
CA GLU A 183 7.76 3.02 12.15
C GLU A 183 6.68 2.54 13.14
N SER A 184 5.42 2.43 12.69
CA SER A 184 4.24 2.20 13.54
C SER A 184 4.00 0.72 13.86
#